data_AF-A0A443SAG3-F1
#
_entry.id   AF-A0A443SAG3-F1
#
_cell.length_a   1.000
_cell.length_b   1.000
_cell.length_c   1.000
_cell.angle_alpha   90.00
_cell.angle_beta   90.00
_cell.angle_gamma   90.00
#
_symmetry.space_group_name_H-M   'P 1'
#
loop_
_entity.id
_entity.type
_entity.pdbx_description
1 polymer ?
#
loop_
_entity_poly.entity_id
_entity_poly.type
_entity_poly.pdbx_seq_one_letter_code
_entity_poly.pdbx_strand_id
1 'polypeptide(L)'
;VNLVFYTGFGIFSFPIGLIRGTKSAKKEFEEIQDKHLVNQTRINTLRDKERMGSRLSSREQRQLNKLEEDKRQIIREEQLVDEHRKTLRYKCRMILRPAEITFGIIVGVLSLTVWISLLLTNVDKAMHSYGMKAGYFLPKRVLPNPIDIVLTFFQKVFPLDYVFVLIITWFLLLSTISGIRNLGLYKLRVKKTRPQGLLLTCALLMLTVLAFNVFFYSLSPQYATYGSEHYVNLTAAASAGEDHSNVTLKKHTLPCPNEELADDCVMTRNAMLLTRYFYKAWFFGAFYYWSTWAFLGVSAISLLYLVIRKSRSVTYGLIDDDDLEESGDHPTRM
;
A
#
# COMPACT_ATOMS: atom_id res chain seq x y z
N VAL A 1 8.52 2.90 13.70
CA VAL A 1 7.10 3.12 14.07
C VAL A 1 6.27 3.67 12.91
N ASN A 2 6.56 4.86 12.36
CA ASN A 2 5.79 5.43 11.24
C ASN A 2 5.63 4.47 10.03
N LEU A 3 6.74 3.85 9.61
CA LEU A 3 6.75 2.84 8.55
C LEU A 3 5.84 1.63 8.87
N VAL A 4 5.82 1.18 10.12
CA VAL A 4 5.02 0.02 10.56
C VAL A 4 3.52 0.31 10.41
N PHE A 5 3.06 1.46 10.93
CA PHE A 5 1.63 1.79 10.91
C PHE A 5 1.16 2.32 9.55
N TYR A 6 1.82 3.35 9.02
CA TYR A 6 1.36 4.02 7.80
C TYR A 6 1.67 3.20 6.55
N THR A 7 2.91 2.70 6.39
CA THR A 7 3.25 1.88 5.23
C THR A 7 2.64 0.49 5.34
N GLY A 8 2.54 -0.09 6.54
CA GLY A 8 1.89 -1.39 6.77
C GLY A 8 0.42 -1.40 6.35
N PHE A 9 -0.36 -0.38 6.74
CA PHE A 9 -1.74 -0.24 6.23
C PHE A 9 -1.79 0.22 4.76
N GLY A 10 -0.81 1.02 4.37
CA GLY A 10 -0.62 1.57 3.04
C GLY A 10 -0.46 0.52 1.94
N ILE A 11 0.26 -0.57 2.24
CA ILE A 11 0.71 -1.55 1.25
C ILE A 11 -0.46 -2.21 0.53
N PHE A 12 -1.53 -2.56 1.27
CA PHE A 12 -2.75 -3.12 0.70
C PHE A 12 -3.83 -2.06 0.42
N SER A 13 -3.90 -0.98 1.20
CA SER A 13 -4.92 0.07 0.97
C SER A 13 -4.73 0.82 -0.33
N PHE A 14 -3.50 0.99 -0.81
CA PHE A 14 -3.21 1.65 -2.07
C PHE A 14 -3.74 0.87 -3.29
N PRO A 15 -3.30 -0.39 -3.55
CA PRO A 15 -3.80 -1.16 -4.68
C PRO A 15 -5.30 -1.46 -4.58
N ILE A 16 -5.81 -1.79 -3.39
CA ILE A 16 -7.26 -2.05 -3.23
C ILE A 16 -8.07 -0.77 -3.44
N GLY A 17 -7.57 0.37 -2.98
CA GLY A 17 -8.19 1.67 -3.25
C GLY A 17 -8.26 1.97 -4.75
N LEU A 18 -7.23 1.57 -5.50
CA LEU A 18 -7.17 1.75 -6.95
C LEU A 18 -8.12 0.81 -7.70
N ILE A 19 -8.13 -0.48 -7.36
CA ILE A 19 -9.01 -1.50 -7.96
C ILE A 19 -10.48 -1.18 -7.69
N ARG A 20 -10.78 -0.82 -6.44
CA ARG A 20 -12.16 -0.60 -6.01
C ARG A 20 -12.71 0.73 -6.47
N GLY A 21 -11.82 1.70 -6.69
CA GLY A 21 -12.15 3.04 -7.14
C GLY A 21 -13.24 3.71 -6.29
N THR A 22 -13.97 4.62 -6.93
CA THR A 22 -15.23 5.15 -6.40
C THR A 22 -16.37 4.35 -7.01
N LYS A 23 -17.54 4.27 -6.35
CA LYS A 23 -18.76 3.75 -6.99
C LYS A 23 -18.97 4.40 -8.38
N SER A 24 -19.63 3.69 -9.30
CA SER A 24 -19.98 4.31 -10.59
C SER A 24 -21.08 5.34 -10.36
N ALA A 25 -20.90 6.57 -10.88
CA ALA A 25 -21.91 7.62 -10.79
C ALA A 25 -23.28 7.17 -11.31
N LYS A 26 -23.31 6.31 -12.34
CA LYS A 26 -24.55 5.71 -12.85
C LYS A 26 -25.24 4.82 -11.82
N LYS A 27 -24.49 3.91 -11.19
CA LYS A 27 -25.03 2.98 -10.18
C LYS A 27 -25.44 3.71 -8.90
N GLU A 28 -24.74 4.78 -8.56
CA GLU A 28 -25.07 5.64 -7.43
C GLU A 28 -26.33 6.48 -7.73
N PHE A 29 -26.46 7.01 -8.94
CA PHE A 29 -27.69 7.68 -9.40
C PHE A 29 -28.90 6.74 -9.34
N GLU A 30 -28.77 5.51 -9.86
CA GLU A 30 -29.84 4.50 -9.79
C GLU A 30 -30.21 4.19 -8.31
N GLU A 31 -29.21 4.02 -7.42
CA GLU A 31 -29.46 3.77 -5.99
C GLU A 31 -30.12 4.97 -5.29
N ILE A 32 -29.77 6.21 -5.66
CA ILE A 32 -30.39 7.44 -5.15
C ILE A 32 -31.83 7.57 -5.67
N GLN A 33 -32.06 7.26 -6.95
CA GLN A 33 -33.38 7.32 -7.59
C GLN A 33 -34.34 6.30 -6.97
N ASP A 34 -33.88 5.08 -6.69
CA ASP A 34 -34.66 4.06 -5.99
C ASP A 34 -35.03 4.52 -4.57
N LYS A 35 -34.08 5.11 -3.83
CA LYS A 35 -34.36 5.70 -2.51
C LYS A 35 -35.36 6.84 -2.58
N HIS A 36 -35.24 7.72 -3.57
CA HIS A 36 -36.17 8.81 -3.81
C HIS A 36 -37.59 8.26 -4.04
N LEU A 37 -37.74 7.23 -4.89
CA LEU A 37 -39.03 6.59 -5.17
C LEU A 37 -39.64 5.95 -3.91
N VAL A 38 -38.86 5.18 -3.13
CA VAL A 38 -39.34 4.55 -1.90
C VAL A 38 -39.78 5.58 -0.86
N ASN A 39 -38.99 6.64 -0.66
CA ASN A 39 -39.35 7.71 0.26
C ASN A 39 -40.58 8.48 -0.22
N GLN A 40 -40.69 8.75 -1.52
CA GLN A 40 -41.87 9.40 -2.10
C GLN A 40 -43.15 8.57 -1.87
N THR A 41 -43.09 7.26 -2.04
CA THR A 41 -44.23 6.37 -1.77
C THR A 41 -44.63 6.41 -0.30
N ARG A 42 -43.65 6.40 0.63
CA ARG A 42 -43.92 6.52 2.07
C ARG A 42 -44.58 7.86 2.43
N ILE A 43 -44.08 8.96 1.89
CA ILE A 43 -44.67 10.30 2.09
C ILE A 43 -46.11 10.32 1.58
N ASN A 44 -46.36 9.79 0.38
CA ASN A 44 -47.71 9.72 -0.19
C ASN A 44 -48.65 8.88 0.69
N THR A 45 -48.21 7.72 1.17
CA THR A 45 -49.05 6.86 2.04
C THR A 45 -49.45 7.56 3.35
N LEU A 46 -48.53 8.33 3.96
CA LEU A 46 -48.83 9.09 5.17
C LEU A 46 -49.77 10.27 4.88
N ARG A 47 -49.57 10.98 3.76
CA ARG A 47 -50.47 12.06 3.33
C ARG A 47 -51.85 11.54 2.94
N ASP A 48 -51.95 10.38 2.33
CA ASP A 48 -53.24 9.76 1.99
C ASP A 48 -53.99 9.33 3.25
N LYS A 49 -53.27 8.81 4.27
CA LYS A 49 -53.84 8.53 5.59
C LYS A 49 -54.40 9.80 6.25
N GLU A 50 -53.68 10.92 6.15
CA GLU A 50 -54.13 12.23 6.64
C GLU A 50 -55.37 12.73 5.89
N ARG A 51 -55.38 12.60 4.55
CA ARG A 51 -56.51 12.97 3.67
C ARG A 51 -57.76 12.15 3.91
N MET A 52 -57.63 10.87 4.28
CA MET A 52 -58.75 10.00 4.65
C MET A 52 -59.36 10.33 6.03
N GLY A 53 -58.97 11.45 6.65
CA GLY A 53 -59.57 11.96 7.88
C GLY A 53 -58.98 11.37 9.17
N SER A 54 -57.96 10.54 9.06
CA SER A 54 -57.22 10.04 10.23
C SER A 54 -56.16 11.06 10.63
N ARG A 55 -56.29 11.65 11.82
CA ARG A 55 -55.22 12.49 12.39
C ARG A 55 -53.97 11.65 12.58
N LEU A 56 -52.87 12.08 11.95
CA LEU A 56 -51.56 11.45 12.13
C LEU A 56 -51.15 11.49 13.60
N SER A 57 -50.63 10.36 14.10
CA SER A 57 -50.05 10.32 15.45
C SER A 57 -48.83 11.22 15.53
N SER A 58 -48.50 11.77 16.71
CA SER A 58 -47.29 12.59 16.90
C SER A 58 -46.00 11.89 16.47
N ARG A 59 -45.95 10.55 16.49
CA ARG A 59 -44.84 9.75 15.94
C ARG A 59 -44.80 9.77 14.41
N GLU A 60 -45.96 9.62 13.78
CA GLU A 60 -46.11 9.63 12.32
C GLU A 60 -45.83 11.03 11.75
N GLN A 61 -46.24 12.09 12.45
CA GLN A 61 -45.92 13.47 12.09
C GLN A 61 -44.40 13.73 12.11
N ARG A 62 -43.70 13.25 13.15
CA ARG A 62 -42.23 13.34 13.22
C ARG A 62 -41.57 12.54 12.10
N GLN A 63 -42.09 11.36 11.78
CA GLN A 63 -41.58 10.54 10.69
C GLN A 63 -41.80 11.21 9.33
N LEU A 64 -42.94 11.85 9.10
CA LEU A 64 -43.23 12.62 7.90
C LEU A 64 -42.24 13.78 7.73
N ASN A 65 -42.05 14.59 8.78
CA ASN A 65 -41.10 15.70 8.74
C ASN A 65 -39.67 15.22 8.44
N LYS A 66 -39.23 14.11 9.07
CA LYS A 66 -37.93 13.51 8.79
C LYS A 66 -37.80 13.02 7.35
N LEU A 67 -38.83 12.37 6.81
CA LEU A 67 -38.83 11.93 5.41
C LEU A 67 -38.80 13.10 4.42
N GLU A 68 -39.43 14.23 4.75
CA GLU A 68 -39.38 15.45 3.94
C GLU A 68 -38.01 16.15 3.99
N GLU A 69 -37.31 16.11 5.12
CA GLU A 69 -35.91 16.55 5.24
C GLU A 69 -34.99 15.64 4.42
N ASP A 70 -35.08 14.32 4.61
CA ASP A 70 -34.30 13.33 3.86
C ASP A 70 -34.53 13.48 2.34
N LYS A 71 -35.77 13.78 1.91
CA LYS A 71 -36.09 14.02 0.50
C LYS A 71 -35.32 15.22 -0.06
N ARG A 72 -35.20 16.33 0.69
CA ARG A 72 -34.43 17.51 0.24
C ARG A 72 -32.96 17.15 0.06
N GLN A 73 -32.39 16.37 0.98
CA GLN A 73 -31.01 15.92 0.89
C GLN A 73 -30.78 14.99 -0.33
N ILE A 74 -31.69 14.04 -0.56
CA ILE A 74 -31.63 13.13 -1.71
C ILE A 74 -31.70 13.89 -3.05
N ILE A 75 -32.57 14.89 -3.18
CA ILE A 75 -32.68 15.69 -4.41
C ILE A 75 -31.39 16.47 -4.68
N ARG A 76 -30.75 17.02 -3.64
CA ARG A 76 -29.45 17.69 -3.78
C ARG A 76 -28.38 16.72 -4.25
N GLU A 77 -28.29 15.54 -3.63
CA GLU A 77 -27.36 14.49 -4.05
C GLU A 77 -27.59 14.06 -5.50
N GLU A 78 -28.85 13.93 -5.92
CA GLU A 78 -29.23 13.57 -7.29
C GLU A 78 -28.75 14.61 -8.32
N GLN A 79 -28.95 15.90 -8.03
CA GLN A 79 -28.53 17.01 -8.90
C GLN A 79 -27.01 17.04 -9.07
N LEU A 80 -26.25 16.90 -7.97
CA LEU A 80 -24.79 16.88 -8.00
C LEU A 80 -24.25 15.70 -8.81
N VAL A 81 -24.85 14.51 -8.65
CA VAL A 81 -24.44 13.31 -9.38
C VAL A 81 -24.77 13.43 -10.87
N ASP A 82 -25.90 14.02 -11.24
CA ASP A 82 -26.29 14.23 -12.64
C ASP A 82 -25.41 15.28 -13.34
N GLU A 83 -25.05 16.36 -12.65
CA GLU A 83 -24.10 17.35 -13.16
C GLU A 83 -22.70 16.73 -13.36
N HIS A 84 -22.25 15.93 -12.39
CA HIS A 84 -20.98 15.21 -12.50
C HIS A 84 -20.96 14.21 -13.66
N ARG A 85 -22.11 13.58 -13.95
CA ARG A 85 -22.28 12.64 -15.08
C ARG A 85 -22.14 13.33 -16.44
N LYS A 86 -22.63 14.56 -16.59
CA LYS A 86 -22.59 15.31 -17.87
C LYS A 86 -21.20 15.87 -18.20
N THR A 87 -20.33 15.97 -17.21
CA THR A 87 -18.99 16.54 -17.38
C THR A 87 -18.10 15.68 -18.31
N LEU A 88 -17.38 16.29 -19.23
CA LEU A 88 -16.40 15.62 -20.12
C LEU A 88 -15.38 14.76 -19.36
N ARG A 89 -15.04 15.18 -18.14
CA ARG A 89 -14.17 14.48 -17.19
C ARG A 89 -14.70 13.08 -16.81
N TYR A 90 -16.03 12.88 -16.76
CA TYR A 90 -16.64 11.58 -16.51
C TYR A 90 -16.50 10.65 -17.71
N LYS A 91 -16.70 11.16 -18.93
CA LYS A 91 -16.49 10.41 -20.17
C LYS A 91 -15.03 9.95 -20.32
N CYS A 92 -14.07 10.83 -20.07
CA CYS A 92 -12.64 10.50 -20.09
C CYS A 92 -12.26 9.50 -18.97
N ARG A 93 -12.85 9.65 -17.77
CA ARG A 93 -12.68 8.67 -16.70
C ARG A 93 -13.22 7.29 -17.06
N MET A 94 -14.30 7.18 -17.83
CA MET A 94 -14.86 5.89 -18.23
C MET A 94 -13.83 5.03 -18.99
N ILE A 95 -12.98 5.66 -19.81
CA ILE A 95 -11.89 5.01 -20.55
C ILE A 95 -10.66 4.77 -19.66
N LEU A 96 -10.36 5.69 -18.74
CA LEU A 96 -9.22 5.55 -17.82
C LEU A 96 -9.45 4.54 -16.69
N ARG A 97 -10.71 4.24 -16.33
CA ARG A 97 -11.06 3.27 -15.28
C ARG A 97 -10.53 1.85 -15.52
N PRO A 98 -10.72 1.21 -16.68
CA PRO A 98 -10.16 -0.11 -16.91
C PRO A 98 -8.63 -0.11 -16.78
N ALA A 99 -7.94 0.91 -17.31
CA ALA A 99 -6.50 1.05 -17.17
C ALA A 99 -6.06 1.22 -15.70
N GLU A 100 -6.80 2.01 -14.91
CA GLU A 100 -6.58 2.19 -13.48
C GLU A 100 -6.77 0.87 -12.69
N ILE A 101 -7.78 0.08 -13.03
CA ILE A 101 -8.01 -1.24 -12.40
C ILE A 101 -6.87 -2.20 -12.75
N THR A 102 -6.45 -2.26 -14.02
CA THR A 102 -5.32 -3.10 -14.46
C THR A 102 -4.04 -2.70 -13.73
N PHE A 103 -3.74 -1.40 -13.65
CA PHE A 103 -2.60 -0.90 -12.88
C PHE A 103 -2.72 -1.27 -11.39
N GLY A 104 -3.93 -1.19 -10.82
CA GLY A 104 -4.21 -1.59 -9.44
C GLY A 104 -3.95 -3.07 -9.17
N ILE A 105 -4.29 -3.96 -10.12
CA ILE A 105 -4.00 -5.40 -10.03
C ILE A 105 -2.48 -5.64 -10.05
N ILE A 106 -1.75 -4.99 -10.96
CA ILE A 106 -0.29 -5.13 -11.06
C ILE A 106 0.38 -4.68 -9.75
N VAL A 107 -0.02 -3.53 -9.22
CA VAL A 107 0.48 -3.01 -7.93
C VAL A 107 0.05 -3.92 -6.77
N GLY A 108 -1.13 -4.54 -6.84
CA GLY A 108 -1.60 -5.52 -5.86
C GLY A 108 -0.75 -6.79 -5.82
N VAL A 109 -0.35 -7.29 -7.00
CA VAL A 109 0.60 -8.41 -7.11
C VAL A 109 1.95 -8.02 -6.51
N LEU A 110 2.49 -6.84 -6.87
CA LEU A 110 3.73 -6.33 -6.31
C LEU A 110 3.66 -6.22 -4.77
N SER A 111 2.55 -5.72 -4.24
CA SER A 111 2.28 -5.64 -2.79
C SER A 111 2.35 -7.01 -2.13
N LEU A 112 1.72 -8.03 -2.73
CA LEU A 112 1.76 -9.40 -2.22
C LEU A 112 3.18 -9.98 -2.28
N THR A 113 3.91 -9.76 -3.37
CA THR A 113 5.31 -10.22 -3.51
C THR A 113 6.21 -9.60 -2.44
N VAL A 114 6.08 -8.30 -2.18
CA VAL A 114 6.81 -7.60 -1.10
C VAL A 114 6.45 -8.20 0.27
N TRP A 115 5.16 -8.42 0.53
CA TRP A 115 4.70 -8.99 1.80
C TRP A 115 5.22 -10.43 2.03
N ILE A 116 5.11 -11.29 1.02
CA ILE A 116 5.61 -12.68 1.07
C ILE A 116 7.13 -12.70 1.26
N SER A 117 7.87 -11.82 0.57
CA SER A 117 9.34 -11.73 0.68
C SER A 117 9.79 -11.37 2.10
N LEU A 118 9.09 -10.43 2.74
CA LEU A 118 9.33 -10.08 4.13
C LEU A 118 8.93 -11.21 5.08
N LEU A 119 7.81 -11.88 4.83
CA LEU A 119 7.39 -13.03 5.64
C LEU A 119 8.46 -14.13 5.60
N LEU A 120 8.89 -14.55 4.41
CA LEU A 120 9.90 -15.59 4.24
C LEU A 120 11.22 -15.19 4.89
N THR A 121 11.65 -13.94 4.75
CA THR A 121 12.88 -13.45 5.38
C THR A 121 12.78 -13.46 6.92
N ASN A 122 11.62 -13.10 7.48
CA ASN A 122 11.42 -13.14 8.93
C ASN A 122 11.32 -14.58 9.46
N VAL A 123 10.69 -15.49 8.72
CA VAL A 123 10.64 -16.92 9.07
C VAL A 123 12.04 -17.54 9.02
N ASP A 124 12.85 -17.20 8.02
CA ASP A 124 14.24 -17.68 7.92
C ASP A 124 15.08 -17.20 9.13
N LYS A 125 14.95 -15.92 9.49
CA LYS A 125 15.56 -15.38 10.71
C LYS A 125 15.01 -16.04 11.98
N ALA A 126 13.73 -16.38 12.04
CA ALA A 126 13.14 -17.04 13.20
C ALA A 126 13.72 -18.45 13.43
N MET A 127 13.97 -19.20 12.34
CA MET A 127 14.42 -20.58 12.40
C MET A 127 15.94 -20.73 12.50
N HIS A 128 16.70 -19.88 11.80
CA HIS A 128 18.13 -20.13 11.56
C HIS A 128 19.06 -19.02 12.08
N SER A 129 18.56 -18.04 12.85
CA SER A 129 19.42 -16.98 13.42
C SER A 129 20.03 -17.37 14.77
N TYR A 130 21.10 -16.67 15.16
CA TYR A 130 21.75 -16.80 16.49
C TYR A 130 20.95 -16.18 17.65
N GLY A 131 19.64 -15.95 17.47
CA GLY A 131 18.72 -15.47 18.50
C GLY A 131 18.84 -13.98 18.85
N MET A 132 18.16 -13.58 19.93
CA MET A 132 17.93 -12.18 20.29
C MET A 132 19.20 -11.43 20.72
N LYS A 133 20.14 -12.11 21.41
CA LYS A 133 21.40 -11.51 21.90
C LYS A 133 22.37 -11.15 20.76
N ALA A 134 22.17 -11.70 19.58
CA ALA A 134 22.90 -11.37 18.35
C ALA A 134 22.07 -10.51 17.39
N GLY A 135 20.94 -9.96 17.84
CA GLY A 135 20.06 -9.13 17.02
C GLY A 135 19.40 -9.88 15.85
N TYR A 136 19.19 -11.19 15.96
CA TYR A 136 18.69 -12.07 14.89
C TYR A 136 19.57 -12.05 13.64
N PHE A 137 20.89 -11.98 13.82
CA PHE A 137 21.84 -12.13 12.72
C PHE A 137 21.70 -13.52 12.08
N LEU A 138 21.57 -13.53 10.75
CA LEU A 138 21.37 -14.73 9.94
C LEU A 138 22.64 -14.98 9.11
N PRO A 139 23.47 -15.98 9.48
CA PRO A 139 24.73 -16.25 8.80
C PRO A 139 24.54 -16.82 7.40
N LYS A 140 23.60 -17.76 7.24
CA LYS A 140 23.27 -18.42 5.98
C LYS A 140 21.77 -18.34 5.75
N ARG A 141 21.37 -17.99 4.53
CA ARG A 141 19.96 -17.97 4.12
C ARG A 141 19.58 -19.35 3.58
N VAL A 142 18.44 -19.85 4.01
CA VAL A 142 17.94 -21.16 3.60
C VAL A 142 16.67 -21.02 2.78
N LEU A 143 15.85 -20.00 3.08
CA LEU A 143 14.58 -19.78 2.39
C LEU A 143 14.74 -18.82 1.19
N PRO A 144 14.15 -19.15 0.02
CA PRO A 144 14.21 -18.28 -1.14
C PRO A 144 13.33 -17.03 -0.93
N ASN A 145 13.88 -15.85 -1.21
CA ASN A 145 13.15 -14.59 -1.17
C ASN A 145 12.76 -14.15 -2.60
N PRO A 146 11.46 -14.02 -2.94
CA PRO A 146 11.02 -13.68 -4.28
C PRO A 146 11.55 -12.35 -4.83
N ILE A 147 11.49 -11.26 -4.05
CA ILE A 147 12.01 -9.95 -4.50
C ILE A 147 13.51 -10.03 -4.76
N ASP A 148 14.23 -10.76 -3.91
CA ASP A 148 15.66 -10.97 -4.03
C ASP A 148 16.04 -11.76 -5.29
N ILE A 149 15.29 -12.80 -5.63
CA ILE A 149 15.46 -13.55 -6.89
C ILE A 149 15.18 -12.65 -8.10
N VAL A 150 14.13 -11.84 -8.07
CA VAL A 150 13.79 -10.92 -9.17
C VAL A 150 14.88 -9.87 -9.37
N LEU A 151 15.37 -9.26 -8.30
CA LEU A 151 16.44 -8.25 -8.36
C LEU A 151 17.76 -8.86 -8.85
N THR A 152 18.14 -10.03 -8.33
CA THR A 152 19.34 -10.74 -8.77
C THR A 152 19.24 -11.32 -10.18
N PHE A 153 18.04 -11.45 -10.73
CA PHE A 153 17.83 -11.76 -12.14
C PHE A 153 17.94 -10.50 -13.01
N PHE A 154 17.32 -9.39 -12.60
CA PHE A 154 17.35 -8.12 -13.35
C PHE A 154 18.74 -7.49 -13.43
N GLN A 155 19.62 -7.72 -12.47
CA GLN A 155 21.01 -7.22 -12.53
C GLN A 155 21.81 -7.77 -13.72
N LYS A 156 21.36 -8.88 -14.35
CA LYS A 156 21.99 -9.41 -15.57
C LYS A 156 21.88 -8.45 -16.75
N VAL A 157 20.87 -7.57 -16.75
CA VAL A 157 20.61 -6.59 -17.81
C VAL A 157 20.67 -5.20 -17.20
N PHE A 158 21.86 -4.61 -17.19
CA PHE A 158 22.06 -3.25 -16.68
C PHE A 158 21.27 -2.22 -17.52
N PRO A 159 20.56 -1.23 -16.92
CA PRO A 159 20.37 -0.90 -15.49
C PRO A 159 18.97 -1.28 -14.95
N LEU A 160 18.41 -2.41 -15.37
CA LEU A 160 17.01 -2.78 -15.09
C LEU A 160 16.71 -2.98 -13.60
N ASP A 161 17.67 -3.48 -12.83
CA ASP A 161 17.58 -3.69 -11.39
C ASP A 161 17.35 -2.37 -10.64
N TYR A 162 18.09 -1.31 -10.97
CA TYR A 162 17.88 0.02 -10.37
C TYR A 162 16.50 0.60 -10.67
N VAL A 163 15.99 0.39 -11.90
CA VAL A 163 14.62 0.80 -12.25
C VAL A 163 13.62 0.06 -11.38
N PHE A 164 13.82 -1.24 -11.13
CA PHE A 164 12.92 -2.02 -10.28
C PHE A 164 12.99 -1.61 -8.80
N VAL A 165 14.19 -1.35 -8.27
CA VAL A 165 14.35 -0.78 -6.92
C VAL A 165 13.61 0.55 -6.81
N LEU A 166 13.74 1.42 -7.81
CA LEU A 166 13.04 2.71 -7.86
C LEU A 166 11.52 2.52 -7.89
N ILE A 167 11.00 1.55 -8.66
CA ILE A 167 9.57 1.20 -8.68
C ILE A 167 9.10 0.75 -7.29
N ILE A 168 9.86 -0.12 -6.60
CA ILE A 168 9.54 -0.56 -5.24
C ILE A 168 9.55 0.62 -4.27
N THR A 169 10.57 1.49 -4.32
CA THR A 169 10.66 2.67 -3.45
C THR A 169 9.48 3.61 -3.67
N TRP A 170 9.15 3.92 -4.93
CA TRP A 170 7.99 4.74 -5.26
C TRP A 170 6.68 4.10 -4.78
N PHE A 171 6.51 2.80 -4.97
CA PHE A 171 5.36 2.06 -4.47
C PHE A 171 5.22 2.21 -2.95
N LEU A 172 6.30 1.99 -2.17
CA LEU A 172 6.27 2.12 -0.71
C LEU A 172 5.98 3.56 -0.24
N LEU A 173 6.43 4.57 -0.97
CA LEU A 173 6.08 5.96 -0.70
C LEU A 173 4.60 6.24 -0.96
N LEU A 174 4.06 5.78 -2.10
CA LEU A 174 2.64 5.92 -2.42
C LEU A 174 1.75 5.17 -1.41
N SER A 175 2.16 3.97 -1.00
CA SER A 175 1.53 3.24 0.09
C SER A 175 1.52 4.05 1.39
N THR A 176 2.63 4.69 1.75
CA THR A 176 2.71 5.54 2.95
C THR A 176 1.74 6.73 2.86
N ILE A 177 1.68 7.41 1.71
CA ILE A 177 0.71 8.51 1.48
C ILE A 177 -0.73 7.99 1.60
N SER A 178 -1.04 6.82 1.02
CA SER A 178 -2.34 6.16 1.16
C SER A 178 -2.67 5.83 2.62
N GLY A 179 -1.68 5.36 3.38
CA GLY A 179 -1.79 5.09 4.80
C GLY A 179 -2.10 6.36 5.60
N ILE A 180 -1.35 7.44 5.39
CA ILE A 180 -1.58 8.73 6.05
C ILE A 180 -2.96 9.29 5.67
N ARG A 181 -3.41 9.17 4.42
CA ARG A 181 -4.74 9.64 4.01
C ARG A 181 -5.88 8.89 4.70
N ASN A 182 -5.70 7.60 4.98
CA ASN A 182 -6.76 6.73 5.51
C ASN A 182 -6.75 6.58 7.03
N LEU A 183 -5.57 6.62 7.65
CA LEU A 183 -5.37 6.48 9.10
C LEU A 183 -4.92 7.78 9.77
N GLY A 184 -4.32 8.70 9.03
CA GLY A 184 -3.67 9.88 9.57
C GLY A 184 -4.65 10.89 10.16
N LEU A 185 -4.14 11.64 11.12
CA LEU A 185 -4.88 12.67 11.85
C LEU A 185 -5.34 13.84 10.96
N TYR A 186 -4.72 14.03 9.80
CA TYR A 186 -5.03 15.11 8.87
C TYR A 186 -5.70 14.58 7.60
N LYS A 187 -6.90 15.09 7.31
CA LYS A 187 -7.57 14.84 6.03
C LYS A 187 -6.79 15.53 4.91
N LEU A 188 -5.95 14.78 4.20
CA LEU A 188 -5.28 15.23 2.97
C LEU A 188 -6.33 15.44 1.87
N ARG A 189 -6.61 16.71 1.54
CA ARG A 189 -7.58 17.13 0.52
C ARG A 189 -6.88 17.92 -0.60
N VAL A 190 -7.09 17.51 -1.85
CA VAL A 190 -6.48 18.18 -3.01
C VAL A 190 -6.90 19.65 -3.03
N LYS A 191 -5.92 20.56 -3.10
CA LYS A 191 -6.11 22.04 -3.13
C LYS A 191 -6.74 22.68 -1.88
N LYS A 192 -7.06 21.92 -0.82
CA LYS A 192 -7.69 22.44 0.40
C LYS A 192 -7.00 21.96 1.71
N THR A 193 -5.76 21.46 1.63
CA THR A 193 -4.96 21.10 2.83
C THR A 193 -4.39 22.32 3.53
N ARG A 194 -4.57 22.41 4.86
CA ARG A 194 -3.86 23.40 5.69
C ARG A 194 -2.34 23.21 5.59
N PRO A 195 -1.53 24.28 5.54
CA PRO A 195 -0.08 24.21 5.33
C PRO A 195 0.65 23.39 6.41
N GLN A 196 0.19 23.44 7.67
CA GLN A 196 0.73 22.64 8.78
C GLN A 196 0.64 21.13 8.53
N GLY A 197 -0.48 20.65 7.96
CA GLY A 197 -0.67 19.23 7.63
C GLY A 197 0.21 18.78 6.46
N LEU A 198 0.48 19.69 5.51
CA LEU A 198 1.39 19.42 4.39
C LEU A 198 2.84 19.29 4.88
N LEU A 199 3.29 20.20 5.75
CA LEU A 199 4.63 20.16 6.35
C LEU A 199 4.84 18.88 7.17
N LEU A 200 3.87 18.50 8.02
CA LEU A 200 3.97 17.26 8.79
C LEU A 200 4.02 16.03 7.89
N THR A 201 3.19 15.99 6.84
CA THR A 201 3.20 14.88 5.87
C THR A 201 4.55 14.79 5.16
N CYS A 202 5.14 15.92 4.76
CA CYS A 202 6.48 15.96 4.18
C CYS A 202 7.55 15.44 5.16
N ALA A 203 7.52 15.89 6.41
CA ALA A 203 8.43 15.42 7.46
C ALA A 203 8.31 13.90 7.69
N LEU A 204 7.08 13.38 7.75
CA LEU A 204 6.82 11.95 7.87
C LEU A 204 7.36 11.17 6.66
N LEU A 205 7.17 11.68 5.44
CA LEU A 205 7.67 11.05 4.22
C LEU A 205 9.21 11.01 4.22
N MET A 206 9.88 12.09 4.59
CA MET A 206 11.35 12.12 4.71
C MET A 206 11.86 11.08 5.71
N LEU A 207 11.20 10.96 6.88
CA LEU A 207 11.53 9.92 7.86
C LEU A 207 11.29 8.50 7.33
N THR A 208 10.26 8.29 6.50
CA THR A 208 10.02 6.98 5.89
C THR A 208 11.05 6.62 4.83
N VAL A 209 11.54 7.57 4.03
CA VAL A 209 12.64 7.33 3.08
C VAL A 209 13.89 6.88 3.82
N LEU A 210 14.24 7.56 4.93
CA LEU A 210 15.37 7.14 5.76
C LEU A 210 15.17 5.71 6.29
N ALA A 211 13.98 5.39 6.79
CA ALA A 211 13.67 4.04 7.26
C ALA A 211 13.71 2.98 6.15
N PHE A 212 13.34 3.33 4.91
CA PHE A 212 13.38 2.41 3.77
C PHE A 212 14.80 1.97 3.42
N ASN A 213 15.81 2.82 3.59
CA ASN A 213 17.20 2.44 3.36
C ASN A 213 17.62 1.23 4.21
N VAL A 214 17.17 1.17 5.47
CA VAL A 214 17.43 0.02 6.35
C VAL A 214 16.44 -1.12 6.10
N PHE A 215 15.18 -0.80 5.79
CA PHE A 215 14.15 -1.79 5.47
C PHE A 215 14.50 -2.66 4.25
N PHE A 216 15.16 -2.07 3.25
CA PHE A 216 15.55 -2.75 2.02
C PHE A 216 16.42 -4.00 2.26
N TYR A 217 17.26 -4.00 3.30
CA TYR A 217 18.06 -5.17 3.71
C TYR A 217 17.23 -6.35 4.20
N SER A 218 16.01 -6.12 4.71
CA SER A 218 15.07 -7.21 5.01
C SER A 218 14.22 -7.59 3.81
N LEU A 219 14.04 -6.69 2.84
CA LEU A 219 13.29 -6.97 1.63
C LEU A 219 14.09 -7.82 0.64
N SER A 220 15.39 -7.53 0.48
CA SER A 220 16.28 -8.21 -0.46
C SER A 220 17.68 -8.39 0.12
N PRO A 221 17.88 -9.35 1.04
CA PRO A 221 19.14 -9.46 1.77
C PRO A 221 20.35 -9.81 0.90
N GLN A 222 20.21 -10.52 -0.22
CA GLN A 222 21.35 -10.82 -1.11
C GLN A 222 21.76 -9.60 -1.90
N TYR A 223 20.79 -9.05 -2.62
CA TYR A 223 21.03 -7.95 -3.53
C TYR A 223 21.55 -6.73 -2.77
N ALA A 224 21.00 -6.44 -1.59
CA ALA A 224 21.48 -5.34 -0.75
C ALA A 224 22.88 -5.60 -0.16
N THR A 225 23.25 -6.87 0.06
CA THR A 225 24.53 -7.21 0.71
C THR A 225 25.69 -7.30 -0.27
N TYR A 226 25.49 -7.94 -1.43
CA TYR A 226 26.56 -8.25 -2.39
C TYR A 226 26.35 -7.59 -3.76
N GLY A 227 25.16 -7.07 -4.06
CA GLY A 227 24.87 -6.45 -5.35
C GLY A 227 25.17 -7.38 -6.52
N SER A 228 25.82 -6.84 -7.56
CA SER A 228 26.22 -7.54 -8.79
C SER A 228 27.57 -8.26 -8.68
N GLU A 229 28.05 -8.54 -7.49
CA GLU A 229 29.33 -9.22 -7.29
C GLU A 229 29.23 -10.71 -7.66
N HIS A 230 30.22 -11.17 -8.42
CA HIS A 230 30.35 -12.54 -8.88
C HIS A 230 31.73 -13.06 -8.52
N TYR A 231 31.79 -14.29 -8.02
CA TYR A 231 33.05 -14.99 -7.82
C TYR A 231 33.32 -15.94 -8.98
N VAL A 232 34.58 -16.32 -9.14
CA VAL A 232 35.03 -17.20 -10.21
C VAL A 232 35.44 -18.53 -9.60
N ASN A 233 34.71 -19.59 -9.95
CA ASN A 233 35.11 -20.95 -9.62
C ASN A 233 35.89 -21.57 -10.79
N LEU A 234 37.07 -22.13 -10.49
CA LEU A 234 37.96 -22.79 -11.43
C LEU A 234 37.80 -24.31 -11.26
N THR A 235 37.10 -24.98 -12.18
CA THR A 235 37.04 -26.44 -12.17
C THR A 235 38.04 -27.03 -13.16
N ALA A 236 38.95 -27.85 -12.67
CA ALA A 236 39.88 -28.61 -13.50
C ALA A 236 39.15 -29.85 -14.04
N ALA A 237 38.83 -29.86 -15.33
CA ALA A 237 38.38 -31.08 -15.99
C ALA A 237 39.62 -31.86 -16.43
N ALA A 238 40.00 -32.87 -15.65
CA ALA A 238 40.98 -33.84 -16.10
C ALA A 238 40.33 -34.68 -17.20
N SER A 239 40.89 -34.69 -18.41
CA SER A 239 40.52 -35.66 -19.42
C SER A 239 40.83 -37.05 -18.88
N ALA A 240 39.82 -37.90 -18.77
CA ALA A 240 39.97 -39.32 -18.49
C ALA A 240 40.66 -39.97 -19.70
N GLY A 241 41.98 -39.87 -19.75
CA GLY A 241 42.86 -40.36 -20.79
C GLY A 241 44.29 -40.15 -20.32
N GLU A 242 45.09 -41.21 -20.42
CA GLU A 242 46.43 -41.45 -19.87
C GLU A 242 47.55 -40.49 -20.33
N ASP A 243 47.25 -39.22 -20.63
CA ASP A 243 48.21 -38.25 -21.14
C ASP A 243 48.23 -36.97 -20.27
N HIS A 244 49.22 -36.90 -19.38
CA HIS A 244 49.44 -35.83 -18.40
C HIS A 244 49.99 -34.54 -19.04
N SER A 245 49.27 -33.88 -19.95
CA SER A 245 49.77 -32.59 -20.48
C SER A 245 48.76 -31.48 -20.76
N ASN A 246 47.44 -31.71 -20.69
CA ASN A 246 46.48 -30.62 -20.91
C ASN A 246 45.38 -30.59 -19.83
N VAL A 247 45.61 -29.81 -18.76
CA VAL A 247 44.55 -29.46 -17.80
C VAL A 247 43.71 -28.32 -18.39
N THR A 248 42.54 -28.64 -18.93
CA THR A 248 41.56 -27.62 -19.31
C THR A 248 40.87 -27.08 -18.06
N LEU A 249 41.18 -25.82 -17.75
CA LEU A 249 40.59 -25.08 -16.64
C LEU A 249 39.28 -24.43 -17.09
N LYS A 250 38.14 -24.91 -16.59
CA LYS A 250 36.84 -24.35 -16.91
C LYS A 250 36.49 -23.24 -15.91
N LYS A 251 36.39 -22.01 -16.41
CA LYS A 251 36.04 -20.83 -15.62
C LYS A 251 34.52 -20.69 -15.53
N HIS A 252 33.95 -20.84 -14.33
CA HIS A 252 32.54 -20.62 -14.06
C HIS A 252 32.34 -19.36 -13.20
N THR A 253 31.62 -18.37 -13.72
CA THR A 253 31.20 -17.18 -12.97
C THR A 253 29.89 -17.47 -12.26
N LEU A 254 29.89 -17.40 -10.92
CA LEU A 254 28.74 -17.70 -10.08
C LEU A 254 28.36 -16.45 -9.25
N PRO A 255 27.06 -16.23 -8.95
CA PRO A 255 26.63 -15.15 -8.07
C PRO A 255 27.06 -15.43 -6.63
N CYS A 256 27.54 -14.39 -5.94
CA CYS A 256 27.72 -14.45 -4.49
C CYS A 256 26.38 -14.79 -3.79
N PRO A 257 26.40 -15.46 -2.62
CA PRO A 257 27.56 -15.89 -1.85
C PRO A 257 28.06 -17.28 -2.29
N ASN A 258 29.36 -17.55 -2.12
CA ASN A 258 29.92 -18.88 -2.26
C ASN A 258 29.60 -19.71 -0.99
N GLU A 259 29.05 -20.92 -1.15
CA GLU A 259 28.70 -21.78 0.00
C GLU A 259 29.91 -22.44 0.66
N GLU A 260 31.04 -22.58 -0.05
CA GLU A 260 32.23 -23.30 0.41
C GLU A 260 33.39 -22.35 0.81
N LEU A 261 33.53 -21.19 0.16
CA LEU A 261 34.60 -20.22 0.45
C LEU A 261 34.04 -18.80 0.61
N ALA A 262 33.68 -18.43 1.84
CA ALA A 262 33.05 -17.14 2.16
C ALA A 262 33.96 -15.91 1.92
N ASP A 263 35.28 -16.10 1.81
CA ASP A 263 36.26 -15.01 1.65
C ASP A 263 36.27 -14.38 0.25
N ASP A 264 35.72 -15.06 -0.76
CA ASP A 264 35.72 -14.57 -2.15
C ASP A 264 34.65 -13.50 -2.43
N CYS A 265 33.69 -13.32 -1.53
CA CYS A 265 32.57 -12.40 -1.69
C CYS A 265 32.61 -11.30 -0.63
N VAL A 266 32.83 -10.05 -1.04
CA VAL A 266 32.94 -8.92 -0.10
C VAL A 266 31.59 -8.25 0.09
N MET A 267 31.17 -8.06 1.34
CA MET A 267 29.93 -7.32 1.63
C MET A 267 30.09 -5.84 1.27
N THR A 268 29.01 -5.20 0.79
CA THR A 268 28.98 -3.76 0.61
C THR A 268 29.23 -3.02 1.92
N ARG A 269 29.82 -1.82 1.85
CA ARG A 269 30.13 -0.99 3.03
C ARG A 269 28.90 -0.73 3.90
N ASN A 270 27.73 -0.55 3.27
CA ASN A 270 26.48 -0.33 3.99
C ASN A 270 26.00 -1.60 4.71
N ALA A 271 26.08 -2.77 4.06
CA ALA A 271 25.74 -4.05 4.69
C ALA A 271 26.68 -4.38 5.85
N MET A 272 27.98 -4.15 5.69
CA MET A 272 28.98 -4.34 6.75
C MET A 272 28.71 -3.42 7.94
N LEU A 273 28.43 -2.14 7.70
CA LEU A 273 28.09 -1.18 8.74
C LEU A 273 26.82 -1.58 9.49
N LEU A 274 25.76 -1.96 8.77
CA LEU A 274 24.48 -2.34 9.36
C LEU A 274 24.60 -3.61 10.20
N THR A 275 25.28 -4.63 9.68
CA THR A 275 25.52 -5.90 10.39
C THR A 275 26.35 -5.67 11.65
N ARG A 276 27.44 -4.88 11.56
CA ARG A 276 28.29 -4.57 12.72
C ARG A 276 27.53 -3.75 13.77
N TYR A 277 26.67 -2.83 13.33
CA TYR A 277 25.80 -2.05 14.21
C TYR A 277 24.80 -2.95 14.95
N PHE A 278 24.06 -3.81 14.24
CA PHE A 278 23.11 -4.72 14.88
C PHE A 278 23.77 -5.75 15.79
N TYR A 279 24.97 -6.22 15.44
CA TYR A 279 25.73 -7.14 16.29
C TYR A 279 26.19 -6.46 17.58
N LYS A 280 26.77 -5.25 17.51
CA LYS A 280 27.22 -4.52 18.71
C LYS A 280 26.06 -3.98 19.54
N ALA A 281 24.99 -3.54 18.89
CA ALA A 281 23.82 -2.94 19.50
C ALA A 281 22.61 -3.87 19.36
N TRP A 282 22.72 -5.05 19.98
CA TRP A 282 21.76 -6.16 19.85
C TRP A 282 20.29 -5.77 20.10
N PHE A 283 20.04 -4.83 21.01
CA PHE A 283 18.69 -4.30 21.28
C PHE A 283 18.04 -3.67 20.04
N PHE A 284 18.79 -2.90 19.26
CA PHE A 284 18.26 -2.28 18.04
C PHE A 284 17.98 -3.31 16.94
N GLY A 285 18.83 -4.34 16.82
CA GLY A 285 18.59 -5.45 15.90
C GLY A 285 17.33 -6.23 16.26
N ALA A 286 17.15 -6.54 17.54
CA ALA A 286 15.94 -7.19 18.04
C ALA A 286 14.69 -6.32 17.83
N PHE A 287 14.74 -5.03 18.16
CA PHE A 287 13.64 -4.09 17.93
C PHE A 287 13.26 -3.99 16.45
N TYR A 288 14.25 -3.96 15.55
CA TYR A 288 14.03 -3.92 14.11
C TYR A 288 13.34 -5.22 13.62
N TYR A 289 13.80 -6.38 14.07
CA TYR A 289 13.18 -7.67 13.77
C TYR A 289 11.72 -7.76 14.28
N TRP A 290 11.45 -7.31 15.50
CA TRP A 290 10.07 -7.27 16.00
C TRP A 290 9.22 -6.23 15.27
N SER A 291 9.82 -5.14 14.80
CA SER A 291 9.13 -4.12 13.99
C SER A 291 8.73 -4.67 12.61
N THR A 292 9.52 -5.57 12.00
CA THR A 292 9.14 -6.22 10.73
C THR A 292 7.99 -7.20 10.94
N TRP A 293 7.95 -7.94 12.06
CA TRP A 293 6.77 -8.72 12.44
C TRP A 293 5.53 -7.86 12.69
N ALA A 294 5.68 -6.74 13.40
CA ALA A 294 4.58 -5.80 13.60
C ALA A 294 4.07 -5.24 12.27
N PHE A 295 4.94 -4.95 11.31
CA PHE A 295 4.57 -4.53 9.96
C PHE A 295 3.75 -5.60 9.22
N LEU A 296 4.16 -6.88 9.30
CA LEU A 296 3.40 -8.00 8.73
C LEU A 296 2.03 -8.16 9.39
N GLY A 297 1.95 -7.99 10.72
CA GLY A 297 0.69 -8.05 11.47
C GLY A 297 -0.27 -6.92 11.08
N VAL A 298 0.18 -5.66 11.08
CA VAL A 298 -0.64 -4.50 10.70
C VAL A 298 -1.11 -4.61 9.25
N SER A 299 -0.23 -5.04 8.34
CA SER A 299 -0.59 -5.20 6.93
C SER A 299 -1.61 -6.33 6.72
N ALA A 300 -1.50 -7.46 7.42
CA ALA A 300 -2.50 -8.54 7.37
C ALA A 300 -3.88 -8.07 7.89
N ILE A 301 -3.91 -7.35 9.02
CA ILE A 301 -5.15 -6.76 9.56
C ILE A 301 -5.75 -5.76 8.56
N SER A 302 -4.91 -4.95 7.91
CA SER A 302 -5.38 -3.99 6.90
C SER A 302 -6.00 -4.68 5.70
N LEU A 303 -5.42 -5.79 5.22
CA LEU A 303 -5.96 -6.58 4.12
C LEU A 303 -7.34 -7.14 4.50
N LEU A 304 -7.46 -7.76 5.68
CA LEU A 304 -8.72 -8.30 6.18
C LEU A 304 -9.79 -7.20 6.30
N TYR A 305 -9.43 -6.06 6.89
CA TYR A 305 -10.32 -4.91 7.03
C TYR A 305 -10.81 -4.40 5.66
N LEU A 306 -9.94 -4.32 4.66
CA LEU A 306 -10.27 -3.81 3.34
C LEU A 306 -11.14 -4.78 2.52
N VAL A 307 -10.95 -6.09 2.71
CA VAL A 307 -11.80 -7.13 2.11
C VAL A 307 -13.23 -7.04 2.66
N ILE A 308 -13.38 -6.83 3.97
CA ILE A 308 -14.70 -6.75 4.64
C ILE A 308 -15.40 -5.40 4.38
N ARG A 309 -14.66 -4.29 4.37
CA ARG A 309 -15.24 -2.95 4.19
C ARG A 309 -15.95 -2.85 2.83
N LYS A 310 -17.00 -2.03 2.70
CA LYS A 310 -17.70 -1.72 1.42
C LYS A 310 -16.98 -0.60 0.63
N SER A 311 -17.18 -0.50 -0.68
CA SER A 311 -16.58 0.56 -1.52
C SER A 311 -17.05 1.94 -1.08
N ARG A 312 -16.18 2.96 -1.19
CA ARG A 312 -16.53 4.36 -0.89
C ARG A 312 -17.48 4.91 -1.97
N SER A 313 -18.50 5.65 -1.53
CA SER A 313 -19.43 6.40 -2.41
C SER A 313 -18.71 7.53 -3.14
N VAL A 314 -19.18 7.91 -4.32
CA VAL A 314 -18.67 9.08 -5.07
C VAL A 314 -19.01 10.37 -4.33
N THR A 315 -20.20 10.43 -3.71
CA THR A 315 -20.71 11.63 -3.02
C THR A 315 -19.98 11.99 -1.73
N TYR A 316 -19.26 11.06 -1.09
CA TYR A 316 -18.55 11.32 0.18
C TYR A 316 -17.51 12.47 0.08
N GLY A 317 -17.02 12.76 -1.13
CA GLY A 317 -16.12 13.89 -1.37
C GLY A 317 -16.81 15.19 -1.77
N LEU A 318 -18.03 15.15 -2.33
CA LEU A 318 -18.77 16.32 -2.79
C LEU A 318 -19.65 16.93 -1.69
N ILE A 319 -20.30 16.10 -0.87
CA ILE A 319 -21.17 16.57 0.24
C ILE A 319 -20.33 17.34 1.28
N ASP A 320 -19.13 16.85 1.58
CA ASP A 320 -18.17 17.46 2.52
C ASP A 320 -17.47 18.72 1.93
N ASP A 321 -17.73 19.04 0.65
CA ASP A 321 -17.31 20.30 0.01
C ASP A 321 -18.42 21.37 0.13
N ASP A 322 -19.70 21.02 -0.05
CA ASP A 322 -20.83 21.96 0.09
C ASP A 322 -21.11 22.36 1.56
N ASP A 323 -21.03 21.41 2.51
CA ASP A 323 -21.24 21.69 3.96
C ASP A 323 -20.26 22.74 4.52
N LEU A 324 -19.09 22.88 3.87
CA LEU A 324 -18.07 23.86 4.26
C LEU A 324 -18.23 25.21 3.53
N GLU A 325 -18.83 25.23 2.35
CA GLU A 325 -19.19 26.49 1.68
C GLU A 325 -20.37 27.15 2.39
N GLU A 326 -21.34 26.37 2.88
CA GLU A 326 -22.47 26.88 3.69
C GLU A 326 -21.99 27.43 5.05
N SER A 327 -20.90 26.89 5.62
CA SER A 327 -20.25 27.43 6.83
C SER A 327 -19.42 28.70 6.59
N GLY A 328 -19.06 29.01 5.34
CA GLY A 328 -18.24 30.16 4.97
C GLY A 328 -19.03 31.46 4.74
N ASP A 329 -20.36 31.36 4.63
CA ASP A 329 -21.23 32.46 4.21
C ASP A 329 -22.19 32.94 5.32
N HIS A 330 -21.77 32.86 6.59
CA HIS A 330 -22.35 33.71 7.62
C HIS A 330 -21.60 35.05 7.64
N PRO A 331 -22.09 36.10 6.96
CA PRO A 331 -21.65 37.44 7.27
C PRO A 331 -22.08 37.72 8.69
N THR A 332 -21.11 37.87 9.58
CA THR A 332 -21.27 38.59 10.84
C THR A 332 -21.81 39.98 10.51
N ARG A 333 -23.13 40.12 10.49
CA ARG A 333 -23.80 41.41 10.56
C ARG A 333 -23.71 41.88 12.00
N MET A 334 -22.77 42.82 12.18
CA MET A 334 -22.63 43.87 13.21
C MET A 334 -22.91 43.49 14.67
#